data_AF-A0A8S3JA63-F1
#
_entry.id   AF-A0A8S3JA63-F1
#
_cell.length_a   1.000
_cell.length_b   1.000
_cell.length_c   1.000
_cell.angle_alpha   90.00
_cell.angle_beta   90.00
_cell.angle_gamma   90.00
#
_symmetry.space_group_name_H-M   'P 1'
#
loop_
_entity.id
_entity.type
_entity.pdbx_description
1 polymer ?
#
loop_
_entity_poly.entity_id
_entity_poly.type
_entity_poly.pdbx_seq_one_letter_code
_entity_poly.pdbx_strand_id
1 'polypeptide(L)'
;DELVVYIINEKKQYYLQKNPKNIRQCLIRIYIFCYVWSFGGGLKREDNFEDDNLINQKEQIKVDRDPTTQEFDAFVRDVFNSNVNYAVYLPPDARMIFDYMIDLNTFLYHEWETLVPKTDVLIKSEHLQNVIPTVDIVRYSFLIAAILIHKKPILLTGRDFQ
;
A
#
# COMPACT_ATOMS: atom_id res chain seq x y z
N ASP A 1 -3.30 33.33 33.58
CA ASP A 1 -2.64 32.12 34.11
C ASP A 1 -3.46 30.83 34.09
N GLU A 2 -4.77 30.81 33.87
CA GLU A 2 -5.51 29.54 33.62
C GLU A 2 -5.61 29.15 32.13
N LEU A 3 -5.67 30.14 31.22
CA LEU A 3 -5.76 29.89 29.76
C LEU A 3 -4.49 29.28 29.15
N VAL A 4 -3.32 29.53 29.74
CA VAL A 4 -2.04 29.00 29.26
C VAL A 4 -1.88 27.51 29.64
N VAL A 5 -2.52 27.06 30.72
CA VAL A 5 -2.47 25.66 31.18
C VAL A 5 -3.31 24.74 30.29
N TYR A 6 -4.44 25.22 29.75
CA TYR A 6 -5.26 24.44 28.80
C TYR A 6 -4.60 24.27 27.43
N ILE A 7 -3.74 25.21 27.01
CA ILE A 7 -3.02 25.12 25.73
C ILE A 7 -1.85 24.13 25.79
N ILE A 8 -1.35 23.80 26.99
CA ILE A 8 -0.15 22.97 27.19
C ILE A 8 -0.47 21.46 27.34
N ASN A 9 -1.74 21.05 27.44
CA ASN A 9 -2.06 19.70 27.95
C ASN A 9 -2.82 18.74 27.01
N GLU A 10 -2.71 18.88 25.70
CA GLU A 10 -2.91 17.71 24.82
C GLU A 10 -1.54 17.08 24.52
N LYS A 11 -1.03 16.27 25.46
CA LYS A 11 0.08 15.37 25.13
C LYS A 11 -0.35 14.55 23.93
N LYS A 12 0.33 14.72 22.79
CA LYS A 12 0.09 13.95 21.56
C LYS A 12 0.23 12.46 21.89
N GLN A 13 -0.90 11.79 22.07
CA GLN A 13 -0.98 10.36 22.32
C GLN A 13 -1.17 9.61 21.01
N TYR A 14 -0.30 8.63 20.77
CA TYR A 14 -0.36 7.77 19.60
C TYR A 14 -1.51 6.76 19.69
N TYR A 15 -1.97 6.24 18.56
CA TYR A 15 -3.15 5.35 18.48
C TYR A 15 -3.09 4.17 19.45
N LEU A 16 -1.95 3.48 19.54
CA LEU A 16 -1.77 2.33 20.44
C LEU A 16 -1.81 2.72 21.92
N GLN A 17 -1.43 3.95 22.27
CA GLN A 17 -1.55 4.46 23.64
C GLN A 17 -3.02 4.68 24.00
N LYS A 18 -3.83 5.14 23.04
CA LYS A 18 -5.28 5.31 23.21
C LYS A 18 -6.02 3.98 23.19
N ASN A 19 -5.53 3.01 22.42
CA ASN A 19 -6.19 1.73 22.18
C ASN A 19 -5.27 0.53 22.47
N PRO A 20 -4.78 0.36 23.72
CA PRO A 20 -3.80 -0.68 24.04
C PRO A 20 -4.34 -2.10 23.83
N LYS A 21 -5.65 -2.29 23.94
CA LYS A 21 -6.33 -3.58 23.66
C LYS A 21 -6.24 -4.00 22.20
N ASN A 22 -5.99 -3.06 21.29
CA ASN A 22 -5.92 -3.30 19.85
C ASN A 22 -4.52 -3.71 19.36
N ILE A 23 -3.52 -3.76 20.26
CA ILE A 23 -2.12 -4.00 19.88
C ILE A 23 -1.95 -5.30 19.09
N ARG A 24 -2.66 -6.36 19.49
CA ARG A 24 -2.59 -7.66 18.81
C ARG A 24 -3.09 -7.55 17.36
N GLN A 25 -4.24 -6.92 17.14
CA GLN A 25 -4.80 -6.73 15.81
C GLN A 25 -3.92 -5.81 14.95
N CYS A 26 -3.33 -4.78 15.55
CA CYS A 26 -2.40 -3.88 14.86
C CYS A 26 -1.15 -4.63 14.38
N LEU A 27 -0.54 -5.44 15.25
CA LEU A 27 0.63 -6.25 14.89
C LEU A 27 0.31 -7.29 13.82
N ILE A 28 -0.86 -7.94 13.90
CA ILE A 28 -1.28 -8.90 12.88
C ILE A 28 -1.43 -8.23 11.52
N ARG A 29 -2.07 -7.06 11.43
CA ARG A 29 -2.20 -6.34 10.16
C ARG A 29 -0.83 -5.95 9.61
N ILE A 30 0.04 -5.36 10.44
CA ILE A 30 1.42 -5.02 10.04
C ILE A 30 2.14 -6.26 9.51
N TYR A 31 2.03 -7.39 10.22
CA TYR A 31 2.63 -8.65 9.79
C TYR A 31 2.13 -9.09 8.41
N ILE A 32 0.82 -9.08 8.18
CA ILE A 32 0.23 -9.44 6.89
C ILE A 32 0.72 -8.50 5.78
N PHE A 33 0.74 -7.19 6.03
CA PHE A 33 1.27 -6.22 5.07
C PHE A 33 2.74 -6.50 4.74
N CYS A 34 3.58 -6.70 5.75
CA CYS A 34 4.99 -7.04 5.54
C CYS A 34 5.13 -8.37 4.78
N TYR A 35 4.30 -9.38 5.08
CA TYR A 35 4.29 -10.66 4.39
C TYR A 35 3.99 -10.49 2.89
N VAL A 36 2.91 -9.78 2.57
CA VAL A 36 2.50 -9.48 1.18
C VAL A 36 3.64 -8.80 0.41
N TRP A 37 4.30 -7.80 1.00
CA TRP A 37 5.36 -7.06 0.31
C TRP A 37 6.70 -7.78 0.29
N SER A 38 6.98 -8.66 1.26
CA SER A 38 8.24 -9.41 1.29
C SER A 38 8.26 -10.55 0.28
N PHE A 39 7.13 -11.24 0.10
CA PHE A 39 7.02 -12.39 -0.81
C PHE A 39 6.38 -12.02 -2.15
N GLY A 40 5.37 -11.15 -2.13
CA GLY A 40 4.62 -10.74 -3.31
C GLY A 40 5.14 -9.47 -3.99
N GLY A 41 5.99 -8.69 -3.32
CA GLY A 41 6.46 -7.39 -3.83
C GLY A 41 7.35 -7.47 -5.07
N GLY A 42 7.97 -8.63 -5.31
CA GLY A 42 8.79 -8.89 -6.51
C GLY A 42 8.06 -9.64 -7.63
N LEU A 43 6.77 -9.96 -7.44
CA LEU A 43 5.97 -10.63 -8.47
C LEU A 43 5.69 -9.67 -9.63
N LYS A 44 5.63 -10.20 -10.84
CA LYS A 44 5.30 -9.43 -12.04
C LYS A 44 3.85 -8.96 -11.94
N ARG A 45 3.64 -7.65 -11.76
CA ARG A 45 2.29 -7.05 -11.72
C ARG A 45 1.72 -6.83 -13.11
N GLU A 46 0.50 -7.33 -13.29
CA GLU A 46 -0.26 -7.20 -14.53
C GLU A 46 -0.99 -5.84 -14.65
N ASP A 47 -1.02 -5.05 -13.58
CA ASP A 47 -1.64 -3.72 -13.50
C ASP A 47 -1.07 -2.75 -14.57
N ASN A 48 0.11 -3.07 -15.13
CA ASN A 48 0.79 -2.35 -16.20
C ASN A 48 0.10 -2.43 -17.58
N PHE A 49 -0.96 -3.22 -17.76
CA PHE A 49 -1.57 -3.45 -19.08
C PHE A 49 -2.91 -2.75 -19.31
N GLU A 50 -3.57 -2.20 -18.28
CA GLU A 50 -4.91 -1.62 -18.44
C GLU A 50 -4.89 -0.19 -19.02
N ASP A 51 -3.88 0.62 -18.69
CA ASP A 51 -3.81 2.02 -19.15
C ASP A 51 -3.30 2.19 -20.60
N ASP A 52 -2.50 1.26 -21.12
CA ASP A 52 -1.87 1.39 -22.45
C ASP A 52 -2.72 0.82 -23.61
N ASN A 53 -3.83 0.13 -23.33
CA ASN A 53 -4.54 -0.67 -24.34
C ASN A 53 -5.88 -0.11 -24.83
N LEU A 54 -6.05 1.22 -24.79
CA LEU A 54 -7.33 1.82 -25.16
C LEU A 54 -7.67 1.81 -26.66
N ILE A 55 -6.78 1.41 -27.58
CA ILE A 55 -7.08 1.61 -29.01
C ILE A 55 -7.08 0.35 -29.91
N ASN A 56 -6.23 -0.70 -29.80
CA ASN A 56 -6.17 -1.67 -30.93
C ASN A 56 -5.88 -3.18 -30.69
N GLN A 57 -5.84 -3.74 -29.47
CA GLN A 57 -5.34 -5.13 -29.32
C GLN A 57 -6.14 -6.05 -28.37
N LYS A 58 -7.48 -5.99 -28.38
CA LYS A 58 -8.30 -6.85 -27.50
C LYS A 58 -8.19 -8.37 -27.77
N GLU A 59 -7.68 -8.80 -28.92
CA GLU A 59 -7.64 -10.23 -29.29
C GLU A 59 -6.26 -10.90 -29.13
N GLN A 60 -5.14 -10.16 -29.20
CA GLN A 60 -3.78 -10.73 -29.06
C GLN A 60 -3.24 -10.72 -27.61
N ILE A 61 -3.81 -9.91 -26.70
CA ILE A 61 -3.31 -9.71 -25.32
C ILE A 61 -3.69 -10.86 -24.37
N LYS A 62 -4.57 -11.79 -24.78
CA LYS A 62 -4.96 -12.92 -23.93
C LYS A 62 -3.85 -13.96 -23.72
N VAL A 63 -2.76 -13.93 -24.49
CA VAL A 63 -1.82 -15.05 -24.61
C VAL A 63 -0.77 -15.13 -23.49
N ASP A 64 -0.54 -14.05 -22.72
CA ASP A 64 0.60 -14.00 -21.80
C ASP A 64 0.27 -13.31 -20.45
N ARG A 65 -0.94 -13.58 -19.94
CA ARG A 65 -1.30 -13.21 -18.56
C ARG A 65 -0.67 -14.21 -17.59
N ASP A 66 0.20 -13.70 -16.73
CA ASP A 66 0.84 -14.42 -15.64
C ASP A 66 -0.08 -14.33 -14.40
N PRO A 67 -0.81 -15.41 -14.06
CA PRO A 67 -1.80 -15.38 -12.98
C PRO A 67 -1.16 -15.29 -11.59
N THR A 68 0.18 -15.29 -11.49
CA THR A 68 0.92 -15.40 -10.24
C THR A 68 0.48 -14.37 -9.19
N THR A 69 0.18 -13.12 -9.57
CA THR A 69 -0.28 -12.11 -8.59
C THR A 69 -1.70 -12.37 -8.09
N GLN A 70 -2.59 -12.88 -8.95
CA GLN A 70 -3.96 -13.26 -8.60
C GLN A 70 -3.97 -14.50 -7.71
N GLU A 71 -3.15 -15.50 -8.05
CA GLU A 71 -2.97 -16.71 -7.24
C GLU A 71 -2.38 -16.38 -5.86
N PHE A 72 -1.39 -15.48 -5.81
CA PHE A 72 -0.81 -15.02 -4.56
C PHE A 72 -1.84 -14.24 -3.70
N ASP A 73 -2.65 -13.37 -4.31
CA ASP A 73 -3.74 -12.67 -3.62
C ASP A 73 -4.74 -13.66 -3.00
N ALA A 74 -5.23 -14.61 -3.79
CA ALA A 74 -6.15 -15.64 -3.33
C ALA A 74 -5.54 -16.48 -2.19
N PHE A 75 -4.25 -16.85 -2.31
CA PHE A 75 -3.52 -17.56 -1.28
C PHE A 75 -3.41 -16.77 0.02
N VAL A 76 -3.03 -15.49 -0.04
CA VAL A 76 -2.96 -14.61 1.15
C VAL A 76 -4.32 -14.52 1.83
N ARG A 77 -5.40 -14.38 1.04
CA ARG A 77 -6.76 -14.32 1.55
C ARG A 77 -7.16 -15.63 2.23
N ASP A 78 -6.87 -16.77 1.63
CA ASP A 78 -7.15 -18.08 2.22
C ASP A 78 -6.40 -18.29 3.55
N VAL A 79 -5.10 -17.97 3.58
CA VAL A 79 -4.27 -18.13 4.78
C VAL A 79 -4.73 -17.23 5.93
N PHE A 80 -5.06 -15.96 5.66
CA PHE A 80 -5.29 -14.98 6.72
C PHE A 80 -6.76 -14.71 7.04
N ASN A 81 -7.72 -14.93 6.13
CA ASN A 81 -9.15 -14.80 6.45
C ASN A 81 -9.71 -16.04 7.16
N SER A 82 -9.12 -17.21 6.95
CA SER A 82 -9.63 -18.47 7.51
C SER A 82 -9.48 -18.59 9.04
N ASN A 83 -8.68 -17.73 9.66
CA ASN A 83 -8.37 -17.84 11.08
C ASN A 83 -9.14 -16.82 11.95
N VAL A 84 -10.29 -17.26 12.45
CA VAL A 84 -11.15 -16.49 13.37
C VAL A 84 -10.42 -15.96 14.61
N ASN A 85 -9.29 -16.56 15.00
CA ASN A 85 -8.54 -16.13 16.18
C ASN A 85 -7.84 -14.79 15.98
N TYR A 86 -7.65 -14.31 14.77
CA TYR A 86 -6.97 -13.04 14.53
C TYR A 86 -7.86 -11.82 14.79
N ALA A 87 -9.19 -11.95 14.69
CA ALA A 87 -10.13 -10.83 14.76
C ALA A 87 -9.73 -9.65 13.84
N VAL A 88 -9.12 -9.98 12.70
CA VAL A 88 -8.69 -9.07 11.65
C VAL A 88 -9.34 -9.56 10.37
N TYR A 89 -9.93 -8.64 9.63
CA TYR A 89 -10.50 -8.90 8.31
C TYR A 89 -9.63 -8.19 7.28
N LEU A 90 -9.31 -8.88 6.19
CA LEU A 90 -8.70 -8.27 5.03
C LEU A 90 -9.70 -7.35 4.31
N PRO A 91 -9.21 -6.43 3.47
CA PRO A 91 -10.07 -5.60 2.61
C PRO A 91 -10.99 -6.46 1.74
N PRO A 92 -12.17 -5.93 1.36
CA PRO A 92 -13.08 -6.61 0.45
C PRO A 92 -12.41 -7.05 -0.86
N ASP A 93 -12.96 -8.07 -1.49
CA ASP A 93 -12.43 -8.71 -2.71
C ASP A 93 -12.64 -7.90 -4.00
N ALA A 94 -12.85 -6.58 -3.87
CA ALA A 94 -13.06 -5.68 -5.01
C ALA A 94 -11.74 -5.33 -5.71
N ARG A 95 -10.61 -5.43 -5.00
CA ARG A 95 -9.25 -5.14 -5.48
C ARG A 95 -8.26 -6.14 -4.89
N MET A 96 -7.07 -6.25 -5.48
CA MET A 96 -6.03 -7.11 -4.93
C MET A 96 -5.51 -6.56 -3.60
N ILE A 97 -4.97 -7.42 -2.75
CA ILE A 97 -4.37 -7.05 -1.47
C ILE A 97 -3.22 -6.04 -1.63
N PHE A 98 -2.59 -6.05 -2.80
CA PHE A 98 -1.57 -5.13 -3.25
C PHE A 98 -2.03 -3.68 -3.44
N ASP A 99 -3.34 -3.46 -3.57
CA ASP A 99 -3.95 -2.15 -3.72
C ASP A 99 -4.20 -1.45 -2.38
N TYR A 100 -3.86 -2.12 -1.28
CA TYR A 100 -4.05 -1.60 0.07
C TYR A 100 -2.71 -1.38 0.80
N MET A 101 -2.66 -0.28 1.54
CA MET A 101 -1.65 0.06 2.54
C MET A 101 -2.22 -0.06 3.95
N ILE A 102 -1.36 -0.01 4.97
CA ILE A 102 -1.80 0.12 6.37
C ILE A 102 -1.53 1.53 6.86
N ASP A 103 -2.60 2.24 7.25
CA ASP A 103 -2.46 3.56 7.87
C ASP A 103 -1.95 3.37 9.29
N LEU A 104 -0.72 3.81 9.57
CA LEU A 104 -0.10 3.65 10.89
C LEU A 104 -0.76 4.51 11.98
N ASN A 105 -1.66 5.43 11.62
CA ASN A 105 -2.45 6.20 12.58
C ASN A 105 -3.71 5.46 13.03
N THR A 106 -4.26 4.56 12.23
CA THR A 106 -5.50 3.84 12.52
C THR A 106 -5.35 2.32 12.56
N PHE A 107 -4.24 1.81 12.01
CA PHE A 107 -3.96 0.41 11.69
C PHE A 107 -5.04 -0.26 10.85
N LEU A 108 -5.74 0.51 10.00
CA LEU A 108 -6.70 -0.02 9.04
C LEU A 108 -6.11 -0.04 7.64
N TYR A 109 -6.69 -0.89 6.80
CA TYR A 109 -6.35 -0.92 5.38
C TYR A 109 -6.91 0.32 4.67
N HIS A 110 -6.10 0.90 3.80
CA HIS A 110 -6.47 2.07 3.01
C HIS A 110 -5.96 1.87 1.58
N GLU A 111 -6.72 2.29 0.57
CA GLU A 111 -6.29 2.12 -0.82
C GLU A 111 -5.10 3.03 -1.12
N TRP A 112 -4.15 2.58 -1.93
CA TRP A 112 -3.05 3.43 -2.37
C TRP A 112 -3.53 4.60 -3.24
N GLU A 113 -4.60 4.40 -4.00
CA GLU A 113 -5.15 5.39 -4.93
C GLU A 113 -5.62 6.67 -4.23
N THR A 114 -6.15 6.57 -3.02
CA THR A 114 -6.61 7.74 -2.25
C THR A 114 -5.48 8.64 -1.79
N LEU A 115 -4.23 8.15 -1.80
CA LEU A 115 -3.03 8.94 -1.50
C LEU A 115 -2.47 9.67 -2.71
N VAL A 116 -2.92 9.34 -3.93
CA VAL A 116 -2.51 10.04 -5.14
C VAL A 116 -3.07 11.48 -5.09
N PRO A 117 -2.22 12.51 -5.17
CA PRO A 117 -2.71 13.88 -5.18
C PRO A 117 -3.60 14.11 -6.41
N LYS A 118 -4.75 14.75 -6.18
CA LYS A 118 -5.66 15.14 -7.26
C LYS A 118 -4.97 16.12 -8.22
N THR A 119 -5.35 16.07 -9.50
CA THR A 119 -4.78 16.88 -10.59
C THR A 119 -4.69 18.37 -10.26
N ASP A 120 -5.69 18.94 -9.58
CA ASP A 120 -5.71 20.36 -9.20
C ASP A 120 -4.57 20.77 -8.24
N VAL A 121 -4.06 19.82 -7.46
CA VAL A 121 -2.93 20.02 -6.54
C VAL A 121 -1.61 19.90 -7.31
N LEU A 122 -1.55 19.00 -8.29
CA LEU A 122 -0.36 18.79 -9.13
C LEU A 122 -0.05 20.02 -9.98
N ILE A 123 -1.06 20.62 -10.59
CA ILE A 123 -0.93 21.81 -11.44
C ILE A 123 -0.36 23.01 -10.65
N LYS A 124 -0.61 23.06 -9.34
CA LYS A 124 -0.16 24.14 -8.46
C LYS A 124 1.22 23.90 -7.84
N SER A 125 1.76 22.69 -7.96
CA SER A 125 3.02 22.31 -7.34
C SER A 125 4.17 22.44 -8.32
N GLU A 126 4.97 23.49 -8.17
CA GLU A 126 6.19 23.73 -8.97
C GLU A 126 7.21 22.58 -8.83
N HIS A 127 7.19 21.86 -7.71
CA HIS A 127 8.13 20.76 -7.43
C HIS A 127 7.73 19.41 -8.06
N LEU A 128 6.47 19.23 -8.49
CA LEU A 128 5.98 17.99 -9.11
C LEU A 128 6.08 17.99 -10.64
N GLN A 129 6.63 19.05 -11.25
CA GLN A 129 6.76 19.15 -12.70
C GLN A 129 7.63 18.05 -13.33
N ASN A 130 8.49 17.40 -12.53
CA ASN A 130 9.42 16.38 -13.03
C ASN A 130 8.95 14.93 -12.83
N VAL A 131 7.99 14.66 -11.95
CA VAL A 131 7.50 13.32 -11.64
C VAL A 131 6.01 13.37 -11.31
N ILE A 132 5.19 12.72 -12.14
CA ILE A 132 3.74 12.61 -11.93
C ILE A 132 3.51 11.55 -10.85
N PRO A 133 2.93 11.87 -9.68
CA PRO A 133 2.73 10.89 -8.62
C PRO A 133 1.57 9.95 -8.96
N THR A 134 1.87 8.83 -9.61
CA THR A 134 0.93 7.73 -9.82
C THR A 134 0.79 6.87 -8.56
N VAL A 135 -0.18 5.94 -8.56
CA VAL A 135 -0.35 4.96 -7.48
C VAL A 135 0.95 4.21 -7.21
N ASP A 136 1.66 3.80 -8.26
CA ASP A 136 2.94 3.09 -8.14
C ASP A 136 4.03 3.95 -7.52
N ILE A 137 4.14 5.22 -7.93
CA ILE A 137 5.14 6.11 -7.35
C ILE A 137 4.88 6.30 -5.85
N VAL A 138 3.64 6.50 -5.44
CA VAL A 138 3.28 6.62 -4.01
C VAL A 138 3.64 5.35 -3.25
N ARG A 139 3.18 4.20 -3.74
CA ARG A 139 3.37 2.86 -3.16
C ARG A 139 4.85 2.48 -3.03
N TYR A 140 5.62 2.54 -4.11
CA TYR A 140 7.03 2.15 -4.09
C TYR A 140 7.89 3.16 -3.35
N SER A 141 7.59 4.46 -3.41
CA SER A 141 8.30 5.47 -2.60
C SER A 141 8.14 5.18 -1.11
N PHE A 142 6.94 4.82 -0.66
CA PHE A 142 6.70 4.43 0.73
C PHE A 142 7.53 3.21 1.14
N LEU A 143 7.49 2.13 0.35
CA LEU A 143 8.20 0.89 0.64
C LEU A 143 9.72 1.07 0.66
N ILE A 144 10.25 1.79 -0.33
CA ILE A 144 11.67 2.13 -0.41
C ILE A 144 12.07 2.97 0.81
N ALA A 145 11.30 4.00 1.15
CA ALA A 145 11.58 4.84 2.32
C ALA A 145 11.60 4.00 3.61
N ALA A 146 10.63 3.10 3.80
CA ALA A 146 10.57 2.22 4.96
C ALA A 146 11.83 1.34 5.11
N ILE A 147 12.38 0.82 4.00
CA ILE A 147 13.59 -0.01 4.01
C ILE A 147 14.86 0.85 4.17
N LEU A 148 14.92 2.01 3.51
CA LEU A 148 16.08 2.92 3.55
C LEU A 148 16.34 3.49 4.94
N ILE A 149 15.30 3.70 5.76
CA ILE A 149 15.45 4.11 7.17
C ILE A 149 16.39 3.17 7.93
N HIS A 150 16.41 1.88 7.57
CA HIS A 150 17.23 0.86 8.21
C HIS A 150 18.58 0.60 7.51
N LYS A 151 18.95 1.43 6.52
CA LYS A 151 20.21 1.36 5.77
C LYS A 151 20.49 -0.04 5.19
N LYS A 152 19.44 -0.73 4.73
CA LYS A 152 19.56 -2.04 4.09
C LYS A 152 19.71 -1.86 2.57
N PRO A 153 20.57 -2.67 1.91
CA PRO A 153 20.67 -2.65 0.45
C PRO A 153 19.34 -3.14 -0.16
N ILE A 154 18.91 -2.49 -1.23
CA ILE A 154 17.68 -2.80 -1.96
C ILE A 154 18.06 -3.11 -3.41
N LEU A 155 17.51 -4.19 -3.96
CA LEU A 155 17.58 -4.49 -5.39
C LEU A 155 16.29 -4.02 -6.04
N LEU A 156 16.41 -3.13 -7.03
CA LEU A 156 15.29 -2.73 -7.88
C LEU A 156 15.45 -3.45 -9.22
N THR A 157 14.45 -4.23 -9.60
CA THR A 157 14.42 -4.98 -10.86
C THR A 157 13.39 -4.36 -11.79
N GLY A 158 13.74 -4.23 -13.07
CA GLY A 158 12.85 -3.73 -14.11
C GLY A 158 13.33 -4.21 -15.48
N ARG A 159 12.50 -4.01 -16.51
CA ARG A 159 12.93 -4.21 -17.89
C ARG A 159 13.53 -2.91 -18.39
N ASP A 160 14.64 -3.01 -19.11
CA ASP A 160 15.14 -1.90 -19.91
C ASP A 160 14.19 -1.66 -21.08
N PHE A 161 13.87 -0.39 -21.35
CA PHE A 161 13.19 -0.03 -22.59
C PHE A 161 14.21 -0.13 -23.73
N GLN A 162 14.14 -1.21 -24.52
CA GLN A 162 14.83 -1.35 -25.80
C GLN A 162 13.93 -0.89 -26.95
#